data_AF-A0A1V4Z732-F1
#
_entry.id   AF-A0A1V4Z732-F1
#
_cell.length_a   1.000
_cell.length_b   1.000
_cell.length_c   1.000
_cell.angle_alpha   90.00
_cell.angle_beta   90.00
_cell.angle_gamma   90.00
#
_symmetry.space_group_name_H-M   'P 1'
#
loop_
_entity.id
_entity.type
_entity.pdbx_description
1 polymer ?
#
loop_
_entity_poly.entity_id
_entity_poly.type
_entity_poly.pdbx_seq_one_letter_code
_entity_poly.pdbx_strand_id
1 'polypeptide(L)' 'MNKRNALLAGTLLLFLVIILGSILAAQWPAGTLGLTNSNDLAALLFNEYGVVVLIVGIVLFVSMLGGVYLAQEEDRR' A
#
# COMPACT_ATOMS: atom_id res chain seq x y z
N MET A 1 12.37 37.72 25.23
CA MET A 1 12.24 36.44 24.52
C MET A 1 13.61 36.07 23.95
N ASN A 2 14.18 34.92 24.30
CA ASN A 2 15.53 34.56 23.85
C ASN A 2 15.58 34.43 22.32
N LYS A 3 16.56 35.05 21.67
CA LYS A 3 16.73 35.05 20.19
C LYS A 3 16.67 33.63 19.62
N ARG A 4 17.21 32.65 20.36
CA ARG A 4 17.15 31.22 20.03
C ARG A 4 15.71 30.67 19.98
N ASN A 5 14.86 31.05 20.94
CA ASN A 5 13.47 30.58 21.01
C ASN A 5 12.62 31.24 19.91
N ALA A 6 12.94 32.48 19.52
CA ALA A 6 12.29 33.14 18.39
C ALA A 6 12.64 32.46 17.05
N LEU A 7 13.90 32.06 16.86
CA LEU A 7 14.32 31.31 15.67
C LEU A 7 13.70 29.91 15.59
N LEU A 8 13.64 29.20 16.72
CA LEU A 8 12.98 27.90 16.80
C LEU A 8 11.49 28.01 16.50
N ALA A 9 10.79 28.98 17.11
CA ALA A 9 9.37 29.20 16.86
C ALA A 9 9.11 29.56 15.38
N GLY A 10 9.93 30.42 14.78
CA GLY A 10 9.80 30.79 13.36
C GLY A 10 10.00 29.60 12.42
N THR A 11 10.98 28.74 12.69
CA THR A 11 11.24 27.54 11.87
C THR A 11 10.09 26.54 11.96
N LEU A 12 9.54 26.36 13.17
CA LEU A 12 8.42 25.45 13.41
C LEU A 12 7.14 25.93 12.69
N LEU A 13 6.92 27.25 12.68
CA LEU A 13 5.79 27.87 11.98
C LEU A 13 5.92 27.72 10.46
N LEU A 14 7.13 27.91 9.90
CA LEU A 14 7.39 27.68 8.47
C LEU A 14 7.19 26.22 8.08
N PHE A 15 7.67 25.29 8.90
CA PHE A 15 7.46 23.86 8.67
C PHE A 15 5.98 23.47 8.65
N LEU A 16 5.20 24.01 9.59
CA LEU A 16 3.75 23.81 9.64
C LEU A 16 3.06 24.32 8.37
N VAL A 17 3.44 25.51 7.90
CA VAL A 17 2.89 26.11 6.68
C VAL A 17 3.19 25.24 5.44
N ILE A 18 4.39 24.67 5.35
CA ILE A 18 4.77 23.79 4.23
C ILE A 18 3.93 22.51 4.24
N ILE A 19 3.74 21.87 5.40
CA ILE A 19 2.93 20.65 5.52
C ILE A 19 1.49 20.93 5.14
N LEU A 20 0.88 21.95 5.75
CA LEU A 20 -0.51 22.29 5.49
C LEU A 20 -0.71 22.74 4.04
N GLY A 21 0.23 23.51 3.49
CA GLY A 21 0.22 23.90 2.09
C GLY A 21 0.30 22.71 1.14
N SER A 22 1.14 21.71 1.44
CA SER A 22 1.25 20.49 0.65
C SER A 22 -0.04 19.67 0.66
N ILE A 23 -0.65 19.49 1.84
CA ILE A 23 -1.90 18.72 1.98
C ILE A 23 -3.06 19.42 1.25
N LEU A 24 -3.17 20.74 1.37
CA LEU A 24 -4.26 21.52 0.77
C LEU A 24 -4.07 21.74 -0.74
N ALA A 25 -2.83 21.82 -1.22
CA ALA A 25 -2.53 21.95 -2.65
C ALA A 25 -2.53 20.60 -3.38
N ALA A 26 -2.38 19.48 -2.66
CA ALA A 26 -2.52 18.15 -3.22
C ALA A 26 -3.98 17.86 -3.56
N GLN A 27 -4.40 18.32 -4.75
CA GLN A 27 -5.61 17.84 -5.41
C GLN A 27 -5.39 16.39 -5.84
N TRP A 28 -5.76 15.45 -4.98
CA TRP A 28 -5.93 14.06 -5.41
C TRP A 28 -7.15 14.02 -6.32
N PRO A 29 -7.01 13.56 -7.58
CA PRO A 29 -8.17 13.32 -8.42
C PRO A 29 -8.99 12.22 -7.75
N ALA A 30 -9.96 12.62 -6.93
CA ALA A 30 -11.00 11.73 -6.47
C ALA A 30 -11.88 11.48 -7.69
N GLY A 31 -11.45 10.54 -8.53
CA GLY A 31 -12.27 10.03 -9.61
C GLY A 31 -13.61 9.58 -9.06
N THR A 32 -14.61 9.47 -9.94
CA THR A 32 -15.87 8.82 -9.56
C THR A 32 -15.53 7.42 -9.03
N LEU A 33 -16.12 7.01 -7.90
CA LEU A 33 -16.02 5.63 -7.42
C LEU A 33 -16.50 4.72 -8.56
N GLY A 34 -15.54 4.11 -9.26
CA GLY A 34 -15.83 3.21 -10.36
C GLY A 34 -16.60 2.05 -9.78
N LEU A 35 -17.83 1.85 -10.26
CA LEU A 35 -18.59 0.62 -10.01
C LEU A 35 -17.87 -0.50 -10.78
N THR A 36 -16.79 -1.02 -10.22
CA THR A 36 -16.06 -2.15 -10.81
C THR A 36 -16.94 -3.38 -10.69
N ASN A 37 -17.42 -3.87 -11.83
CA ASN A 37 -18.16 -5.12 -11.88
C ASN A 37 -17.19 -6.31 -11.97
N SER A 38 -17.67 -7.52 -11.63
CA SER A 38 -16.83 -8.72 -11.64
C SER A 38 -16.33 -9.11 -13.04
N ASN A 39 -17.03 -8.71 -14.11
CA ASN A 39 -16.65 -9.01 -15.48
C ASN A 39 -15.43 -8.18 -15.93
N ASP A 40 -15.43 -6.89 -15.61
CA ASP A 40 -14.34 -5.97 -15.91
C ASP A 40 -13.08 -6.36 -15.12
N LEU A 41 -13.26 -6.77 -13.86
CA LEU A 41 -12.17 -7.29 -13.04
C LEU A 41 -11.61 -8.60 -13.61
N ALA A 42 -12.46 -9.53 -14.02
CA ALA A 42 -12.02 -10.78 -14.64
C ALA A 42 -11.26 -10.52 -15.95
N ALA A 43 -11.76 -9.62 -16.79
CA ALA A 43 -11.07 -9.21 -18.02
C ALA A 43 -9.69 -8.62 -17.71
N LEU A 44 -9.59 -7.73 -16.72
CA LEU A 44 -8.31 -7.16 -16.30
C LEU A 44 -7.34 -8.24 -15.79
N LEU A 45 -7.81 -9.12 -14.91
CA LEU A 45 -6.98 -10.15 -14.30
C LEU A 45 -6.47 -11.20 -15.29
N PHE A 46 -7.29 -11.61 -16.26
CA PHE A 46 -6.94 -12.69 -17.18
C PHE A 46 -6.41 -12.23 -18.53
N ASN A 47 -6.78 -11.04 -19.01
CA ASN A 47 -6.26 -10.53 -20.29
C ASN A 47 -4.99 -9.67 -20.12
N GLU A 48 -4.94 -8.82 -19.09
CA GLU A 48 -3.78 -7.91 -18.88
C GLU A 48 -2.79 -8.51 -17.87
N TYR A 49 -3.30 -9.05 -16.76
CA TYR A 49 -2.47 -9.56 -15.67
C TYR A 49 -2.39 -11.08 -15.56
N GLY A 50 -2.74 -11.82 -16.63
CA GLY A 50 -2.86 -13.28 -16.57
C GLY A 50 -1.58 -13.99 -16.09
N VAL A 51 -0.40 -13.48 -16.50
CA VAL A 51 0.90 -14.01 -16.04
C VAL A 51 1.11 -13.76 -14.55
N VAL A 52 0.71 -12.60 -14.04
CA VAL A 52 0.82 -12.26 -12.61
C VAL A 52 -0.08 -13.18 -11.79
N VAL A 53 -1.31 -13.43 -12.24
CA VAL A 53 -2.24 -14.36 -11.59
C VAL A 53 -1.64 -15.77 -11.49
N LEU A 54 -0.97 -16.23 -12.54
CA LEU A 54 -0.31 -17.55 -12.55
C LEU A 54 0.85 -17.61 -11.54
N ILE A 55 1.69 -16.57 -11.48
CA ILE A 55 2.80 -16.49 -10.51
C ILE A 55 2.27 -16.50 -9.08
N VAL A 56 1.22 -15.72 -8.80
CA VAL A 56 0.57 -15.72 -7.48
C VAL A 56 0.05 -17.11 -7.13
N GLY A 57 -0.56 -17.82 -8.08
CA GLY A 57 -0.98 -19.22 -7.90
C GLY A 57 0.17 -20.15 -7.51
N ILE A 58 1.31 -20.04 -8.18
CA ILE A 58 2.51 -20.85 -7.85
C ILE A 58 3.02 -20.49 -6.45
N VAL A 59 3.08 -19.21 -6.10
CA VAL A 59 3.54 -18.77 -4.76
C VAL A 59 2.63 -19.33 -3.67
N LEU A 60 1.32 -19.28 -3.86
CA LEU A 60 0.35 -19.86 -2.92
C LEU A 60 0.51 -21.37 -2.80
N PHE A 61 0.76 -22.06 -3.91
CA PHE A 61 1.02 -23.50 -3.91
C PHE A 61 2.27 -23.86 -3.10
N VAL A 62 3.39 -23.16 -3.34
CA VAL A 62 4.63 -23.35 -2.58
C VAL A 62 4.43 -23.03 -1.09
N SER A 63 3.68 -21.96 -0.78
CA SER A 63 3.36 -21.60 0.59
C SER A 63 2.56 -22.69 1.31
N MET A 64 1.65 -23.38 0.62
CA MET A 64 0.91 -24.50 1.18
C MET A 64 1.83 -25.68 1.47
N LEU A 65 2.73 -26.03 0.55
CA LEU A 65 3.70 -27.12 0.77
C LEU A 65 4.61 -26.82 1.98
N GLY A 66 5.13 -25.60 2.08
CA GLY A 66 5.95 -25.18 3.21
C GLY A 66 5.19 -25.23 4.53
N GLY A 67 3.94 -24.74 4.56
CA GLY A 67 3.11 -24.74 5.76
C GLY A 67 2.76 -26.15 6.24
N VAL A 68 2.37 -27.05 5.33
CA VAL A 68 2.06 -28.45 5.66
C VAL A 68 3.30 -29.19 6.16
N TYR A 69 4.45 -29.00 5.50
CA TYR A 69 5.69 -29.65 5.92
C TYR A 69 6.14 -29.20 7.31
N LEU A 70 6.02 -27.90 7.61
CA LEU A 70 6.34 -27.34 8.92
C LEU A 70 5.44 -27.93 10.02
N ALA A 71 4.13 -28.01 9.75
CA ALA A 71 3.19 -28.62 10.70
C ALA A 71 3.50 -30.10 10.97
N GLN A 72 3.93 -30.85 9.95
CA GLN A 72 4.33 -32.25 10.11
C GLN A 72 5.63 -32.44 10.91
N GLU A 73 6.55 -31.46 10.91
CA GLU A 73 7.76 -31.53 11.72
C GLU A 73 7.46 -31.30 13.21
N GLU A 74 6.52 -30.41 13.52
CA GLU A 74 6.08 -30.15 14.90
C GLU A 74 5.42 -31.39 15.51
N ASP A 75 4.54 -32.08 14.78
CA ASP A 75 3.88 -33.31 15.26
C ASP A 75 4.85 -34.50 15.47
N ARG A 76 6.04 -34.46 14.85
CA ARG A 76 7.06 -35.51 15.00
C ARG A 76 8.03 -35.29 16.17
N ARG A 77 8.00 -34.13 16.81
CA ARG A 77 8.81 -33.83 18.00
C ARG A 77 8.04 -34.06 19.29
#